data_AF-A0A7J9K7C9-F1
#
_entry.id   AF-A0A7J9K7C9-F1
#
_cell.length_a   1.000
_cell.length_b   1.000
_cell.length_c   1.000
_cell.angle_alpha   90.00
_cell.angle_beta   90.00
_cell.angle_gamma   90.00
#
_symmetry.space_group_name_H-M   'P 1'
#
loop_
_entity.id
_entity.type
_entity.pdbx_description
1 polymer ?
#
loop_
_entity_poly.entity_id
_entity_poly.type
_entity_poly.pdbx_seq_one_letter_code
_entity_poly.pdbx_strand_id
1 'polypeptide(L)'
;MHMFHMLGIVGIFGGSLFSAMFGSMLTSSLIRETTENESTNGGYRFDQEKEIYNIVTTHHYFGRLIFQYVSFKNSHSLHFS
;
A
#
# COMPACT_ATOMS: atom_id res chain seq x y z
N MET A 1 14.20 -7.99 31.27
CA MET A 1 14.20 -7.66 29.83
C MET A 1 14.33 -8.96 29.05
N HIS A 2 13.26 -9.42 28.39
CA HIS A 2 13.22 -10.73 27.73
C HIS A 2 13.18 -10.59 26.21
N MET A 3 13.96 -11.40 25.50
CA MET A 3 14.12 -11.29 24.05
C MET A 3 12.80 -11.46 23.29
N PHE A 4 11.93 -12.39 23.71
CA PHE A 4 10.62 -12.57 23.07
C PHE A 4 9.69 -11.35 23.22
N HIS A 5 9.85 -10.57 24.29
CA HIS A 5 9.10 -9.32 24.44
C HIS A 5 9.59 -8.25 23.46
N MET A 6 10.90 -8.13 23.24
CA MET A 6 11.46 -7.20 22.24
C MET A 6 11.09 -7.63 20.81
N LEU A 7 11.11 -8.93 20.52
CA LEU A 7 10.62 -9.46 19.23
C LEU A 7 9.15 -9.14 19.00
N GLY A 8 8.31 -9.29 20.04
CA GLY A 8 6.90 -8.90 19.98
C GLY A 8 6.70 -7.41 19.70
N ILE A 9 7.49 -6.53 20.35
CA ILE A 9 7.47 -5.09 20.10
C ILE A 9 7.82 -4.79 18.64
N VAL A 10 8.91 -5.35 18.12
CA VAL A 10 9.33 -5.13 16.73
C VAL A 10 8.26 -5.62 15.75
N GLY A 11 7.60 -6.75 16.02
CA GLY A 11 6.48 -7.23 15.20
C GLY A 11 5.30 -6.27 15.16
N ILE A 12 4.87 -5.76 16.31
CA ILE A 12 3.72 -4.84 16.40
C ILE A 12 4.03 -3.49 15.74
N PHE A 13 5.21 -2.93 16.02
CA PHE A 13 5.64 -1.67 15.41
C PHE A 13 5.84 -1.82 13.90
N GLY A 14 6.47 -2.91 13.45
CA GLY A 14 6.62 -3.23 12.03
C GLY A 14 5.28 -3.37 11.33
N GLY A 15 4.37 -4.18 11.87
CA GLY A 15 3.05 -4.42 11.27
C GLY A 15 2.20 -3.15 11.17
N SER A 16 2.20 -2.31 12.20
CA SER A 16 1.45 -1.03 12.15
C SER A 16 2.06 -0.04 11.16
N LEU A 17 3.39 0.03 11.08
CA LEU A 17 4.09 0.85 10.09
C LEU A 17 3.78 0.39 8.65
N PHE A 18 3.90 -0.90 8.36
CA PHE A 18 3.64 -1.45 7.03
C PHE A 18 2.17 -1.32 6.63
N SER A 19 1.23 -1.48 7.58
CA SER A 19 -0.20 -1.27 7.34
C SER A 19 -0.49 0.18 6.91
N ALA A 20 0.05 1.17 7.63
CA ALA A 20 -0.11 2.58 7.27
C ALA A 20 0.58 2.95 5.94
N MET A 21 1.77 2.39 5.70
CA MET A 21 2.53 2.60 4.47
C MET A 21 1.78 2.03 3.26
N PHE A 22 1.23 0.82 3.38
CA PHE A 22 0.50 0.17 2.30
C PHE A 22 -0.82 0.90 1.98
N GLY A 23 -1.61 1.24 3.00
CA GLY A 23 -2.86 1.98 2.81
C GLY A 23 -2.65 3.35 2.16
N SER A 24 -1.61 4.09 2.57
CA SER A 24 -1.30 5.40 1.99
C SER A 24 -0.83 5.31 0.54
N MET A 25 0.00 4.32 0.20
CA MET A 25 0.43 4.06 -1.17
C MET A 25 -0.72 3.76 -2.11
N LEU A 26 -1.58 2.79 -1.75
CA LEU A 26 -2.74 2.44 -2.58
C LEU A 26 -3.63 3.65 -2.81
N THR A 27 -3.97 4.38 -1.75
CA THR A 27 -4.85 5.56 -1.81
C THR A 27 -4.26 6.66 -2.69
N SER A 28 -2.93 6.88 -2.65
CA SER A 28 -2.26 7.91 -3.46
C SER A 28 -2.21 7.60 -4.97
N SER A 29 -2.43 6.33 -5.34
CA SER A 29 -2.30 5.83 -6.70
C SER A 29 -3.63 5.44 -7.35
N LEU A 30 -4.75 5.76 -6.68
CA LEU A 30 -6.09 5.53 -7.21
C LEU A 30 -6.28 6.24 -8.55
N ILE A 31 -6.83 5.51 -9.51
CA ILE A 31 -7.23 6.06 -10.80
C ILE A 31 -8.50 6.87 -10.56
N ARG A 32 -8.52 8.12 -11.04
CA ARG A 32 -9.65 9.01 -10.83
C ARG A 32 -10.84 8.59 -11.70
N GLU A 33 -11.86 8.06 -11.05
CA GLU A 33 -13.13 7.62 -11.67
C GLU A 33 -14.34 8.46 -11.19
N THR A 34 -14.15 9.39 -10.25
CA THR A 34 -15.23 10.22 -9.66
C THR A 34 -14.99 11.73 -9.85
N THR A 35 -16.04 12.52 -9.59
CA THR A 35 -15.96 13.98 -9.55
C THR A 35 -15.47 14.49 -8.18
N GLU A 36 -15.09 15.77 -8.07
CA GLU A 36 -14.50 16.33 -6.83
C GLU A 36 -15.45 16.35 -5.63
N ASN A 37 -16.77 16.39 -5.90
CA ASN A 37 -17.80 16.48 -4.87
C ASN A 37 -18.33 15.10 -4.45
N GLU A 38 -17.76 14.01 -4.98
CA GLU A 38 -18.15 12.64 -4.68
C GLU A 38 -17.00 11.89 -4.00
N SER A 39 -17.34 10.91 -3.17
CA SER A 39 -16.32 10.06 -2.55
C SER A 39 -15.59 9.24 -3.60
N THR A 40 -14.26 9.19 -3.53
CA THR A 40 -13.41 8.36 -4.42
C THR A 40 -13.81 6.89 -4.40
N ASN A 41 -14.41 6.41 -3.30
CA ASN A 41 -14.89 5.03 -3.19
C ASN A 41 -16.05 4.72 -4.16
N GLY A 42 -16.82 5.74 -4.60
CA GLY A 42 -17.87 5.56 -5.60
C GLY A 42 -17.35 5.17 -6.98
N GLY A 43 -16.05 5.37 -7.23
CA GLY A 43 -15.37 4.92 -8.44
C GLY A 43 -15.10 3.41 -8.47
N TYR A 44 -15.18 2.74 -7.32
CA TYR A 44 -15.05 1.28 -7.25
C TYR A 44 -16.38 0.59 -7.52
N ARG A 45 -16.37 -0.38 -8.44
CA ARG A 45 -17.49 -1.29 -8.67
C ARG A 45 -17.10 -2.69 -8.20
N PHE A 46 -18.03 -3.35 -7.52
CA PHE A 46 -17.87 -4.76 -7.14
C PHE A 46 -17.79 -5.62 -8.41
N ASP A 47 -16.88 -6.60 -8.42
CA ASP A 47 -16.61 -7.51 -9.56
C ASP A 47 -16.04 -6.83 -10.82
N GLN A 48 -15.37 -5.69 -10.67
CA GLN A 48 -14.63 -5.10 -11.79
C GLN A 48 -13.34 -5.87 -12.10
N GLU A 49 -13.05 -6.08 -13.38
CA GLU A 49 -11.83 -6.75 -13.84
C GLU A 49 -10.59 -5.85 -13.78
N LYS A 50 -10.78 -4.53 -13.86
CA LYS A 50 -9.66 -3.56 -13.92
C LYS A 50 -9.17 -3.21 -12.51
N GLU A 51 -7.86 -3.09 -12.37
CA GLU A 51 -7.25 -2.55 -11.15
C GLU A 51 -7.62 -1.08 -10.96
N ILE A 52 -8.01 -0.71 -9.73
CA ILE A 52 -8.41 0.66 -9.36
C ILE A 52 -7.24 1.59 -9.04
N TYR A 53 -6.03 1.05 -8.99
CA TYR A 53 -4.82 1.78 -8.63
C TYR A 53 -3.71 1.43 -9.61
N ASN A 54 -2.75 2.35 -9.79
CA ASN A 54 -1.62 2.11 -10.69
C ASN A 54 -0.39 1.62 -9.91
N ILE A 55 -0.16 0.30 -9.93
CA ILE A 55 0.98 -0.33 -9.25
C ILE A 55 2.34 0.19 -9.73
N VAL A 56 2.47 0.59 -11.00
CA VAL A 56 3.73 1.12 -11.56
C VAL A 56 4.03 2.50 -10.96
N THR A 57 3.01 3.37 -10.86
CA THR A 57 3.14 4.69 -10.24
C THR A 57 3.51 4.57 -8.77
N THR A 58 2.86 3.66 -8.05
CA THR A 58 3.17 3.37 -6.64
C THR A 58 4.58 2.86 -6.45
N HIS A 59 4.99 1.91 -7.29
CA HIS A 59 6.35 1.35 -7.27
C HIS A 59 7.40 2.43 -7.51
N HIS A 60 7.17 3.33 -8.48
CA HIS A 60 8.05 4.45 -8.78
C HIS A 60 8.11 5.48 -7.65
N TYR A 61 6.97 5.83 -7.06
CA TYR A 61 6.91 6.75 -5.93
C TYR A 61 7.72 6.22 -4.75
N PHE A 62 7.47 4.97 -4.35
CA PHE A 62 8.18 4.37 -3.23
C PHE A 62 9.65 4.09 -3.53
N GLY A 63 9.97 3.68 -4.75
CA GLY A 63 11.35 3.46 -5.20
C GLY A 63 12.19 4.73 -5.18
N ARG A 64 11.57 5.90 -5.34
CA ARG A 64 12.22 7.21 -5.15
C ARG A 64 12.30 7.64 -3.69
N LEU A 65 11.37 7.19 -2.85
CA LEU A 65 11.27 7.61 -1.45
C LEU A 65 12.24 6.86 -0.53
N ILE A 66 12.46 5.56 -0.75
CA ILE A 66 13.37 4.73 0.06
C ILE A 66 14.51 4.16 -0.80
N PHE A 67 14.27 3.08 -1.54
CA PHE A 67 15.24 2.49 -2.47
C PHE A 67 14.51 1.68 -3.55
N GLN A 68 14.93 1.81 -4.81
CA GLN A 68 14.23 1.19 -5.93
C GLN A 68 14.20 -0.35 -5.90
N TYR A 69 15.18 -0.99 -5.26
CA TYR A 69 15.23 -2.46 -5.09
C TYR A 69 14.33 -3.00 -3.97
N VAL A 70 13.93 -2.14 -3.03
CA VAL A 70 13.05 -2.50 -1.91
C VAL A 70 11.58 -2.28 -2.27
N SER A 71 11.33 -1.58 -3.39
CA SER A 71 9.99 -1.31 -3.85
C SER A 71 9.40 -2.53 -4.56
N PHE A 72 8.13 -2.81 -4.27
CA PHE A 72 7.48 -4.00 -4.77
C PHE A 72 6.97 -3.79 -6.19
N LYS A 73 7.25 -4.76 -7.06
CA LYS A 73 6.83 -4.75 -8.47
C LYS A 73 5.62 -5.65 -8.75
N ASN A 74 5.22 -6.44 -7.76
CA ASN A 74 4.16 -7.45 -7.86
C ASN A 74 3.18 -7.29 -6.70
N SER A 75 1.89 -7.24 -6.99
CA SER A 75 0.80 -7.13 -6.00
C SER A 75 0.77 -8.33 -5.04
N HIS A 76 1.09 -9.53 -5.51
CA HIS A 76 1.15 -10.72 -4.65
C HIS A 76 2.29 -10.66 -3.64
N SER A 77 3.44 -10.09 -4.02
CA SER A 77 4.57 -9.90 -3.10
C SER A 77 4.32 -8.76 -2.11
N LEU A 78 3.56 -7.74 -2.51
CA LEU A 78 3.10 -6.66 -1.62
C LEU A 78 2.22 -7.20 -0.49
N HIS A 79 1.28 -8.08 -0.82
CA HIS A 79 0.30 -8.57 0.15
C HIS A 79 0.87 -9.63 1.11
N PHE A 80 1.96 -10.28 0.74
CA PHE A 80 2.62 -11.29 1.58
C PHE A 80 3.51 -10.69 2.67
N SER A 81 3.90 -9.42 2.55
CA SER A 81 4.82 -8.74 3.48
C SER A 81 4.14 -8.14 4.70
#